data_AF-A0A2D9CF13-F1
#
_entry.id   AF-A0A2D9CF13-F1
#
_cell.length_a   1.000
_cell.length_b   1.000
_cell.length_c   1.000
_cell.angle_alpha   90.00
_cell.angle_beta   90.00
_cell.angle_gamma   90.00
#
_symmetry.space_group_name_H-M   'P 1'
#
loop_
_entity.id
_entity.type
_entity.pdbx_description
1 polymer ?
#
loop_
_entity_poly.entity_id
_entity_poly.type
_entity_poly.pdbx_seq_one_letter_code
_entity_poly.pdbx_strand_id
1 'polypeptide(L)'
;MVTGWYDLTTNTWGTRTACPANYFKWVSGAWAFDSATFFSELRLLRDQRLLESDWTQFADSPLNVSLKAQWATYRSYLRDVPSTNASATSMEDVVWPTKP
;
A
#
# COMPACT_ATOMS: atom_id res chain seq x y z
N MET A 1 13.71 -0.73 23.75
CA MET A 1 13.50 -1.67 22.64
C MET A 1 13.91 -3.05 23.09
N VAL A 2 13.10 -4.09 22.86
CA VAL A 2 13.48 -5.47 23.21
C VAL A 2 14.52 -5.96 22.18
N THR A 3 15.75 -6.15 22.62
CA THR A 3 16.93 -6.47 21.79
C THR A 3 17.27 -7.96 21.75
N GLY A 4 16.61 -8.78 22.56
CA GLY A 4 16.77 -10.23 22.57
C GLY A 4 15.56 -10.95 21.96
N TRP A 5 15.80 -12.06 21.27
CA TRP A 5 14.78 -13.06 20.95
C TRP A 5 15.29 -14.44 21.40
N TYR A 6 14.38 -15.31 21.81
CA TYR A 6 14.75 -16.67 22.20
C TYR A 6 14.53 -17.61 21.01
N ASP A 7 15.58 -18.25 20.54
CA ASP A 7 15.51 -19.26 19.50
C ASP A 7 15.16 -20.61 20.11
N LEU A 8 13.95 -21.09 19.83
CA LEU A 8 13.46 -22.39 20.29
C LEU A 8 14.19 -23.57 19.60
N THR A 9 14.81 -23.33 18.44
CA THR A 9 15.49 -24.37 17.65
C THR A 9 16.87 -24.67 18.21
N THR A 10 17.63 -23.61 18.51
CA THR A 10 18.97 -23.71 19.10
C THR A 10 18.96 -23.64 20.62
N ASN A 11 17.81 -23.31 21.23
CA ASN A 11 17.62 -23.14 22.67
C ASN A 11 18.56 -22.07 23.26
N THR A 12 18.76 -20.97 22.53
CA THR A 12 19.67 -19.88 22.92
C THR A 12 19.04 -18.51 22.72
N TRP A 13 19.56 -17.51 23.44
CA TRP A 13 19.21 -16.11 23.20
C TRP A 13 19.98 -15.57 21.99
N GLY A 14 19.24 -15.09 20.99
CA GLY A 14 19.78 -14.35 19.86
C GLY A 14 19.53 -12.85 19.98
N THR A 15 20.29 -12.07 19.22
CA THR A 15 20.10 -10.62 19.10
C THR A 15 19.10 -10.32 17.98
N ARG A 16 18.05 -9.56 18.28
CA ARG A 16 17.10 -9.08 17.26
C ARG A 16 17.59 -7.75 16.69
N THR A 17 17.80 -7.69 15.38
CA THR A 17 18.14 -6.44 14.69
C THR A 17 16.95 -5.47 14.71
N ALA A 18 17.23 -4.16 14.56
CA ALA A 18 16.17 -3.16 14.50
C ALA A 18 15.20 -3.45 13.34
N CYS A 19 13.93 -3.11 13.52
CA CYS A 19 12.93 -3.26 12.47
C CYS A 19 13.34 -2.39 11.27
N PRO A 20 13.44 -2.96 10.05
CA PRO A 20 13.94 -2.22 8.89
C PRO A 20 12.93 -1.15 8.42
N ALA A 21 11.63 -1.47 8.42
CA ALA A 21 10.58 -0.58 7.98
C ALA A 21 9.20 -1.02 8.54
N ASN A 22 8.17 -0.21 8.28
CA ASN A 22 6.79 -0.62 8.48
C ASN A 22 6.47 -1.87 7.63
N TYR A 23 5.46 -2.65 8.02
CA TYR A 23 5.07 -3.90 7.36
C TYR A 23 6.12 -5.02 7.39
N PHE A 24 7.16 -4.96 8.21
CA PHE A 24 8.01 -6.11 8.50
C PHE A 24 7.62 -6.76 9.83
N LYS A 25 7.52 -8.08 9.83
CA LYS A 25 7.23 -8.91 11.01
C LYS A 25 8.41 -9.80 11.33
N TRP A 26 8.75 -9.94 12.61
CA TRP A 26 9.78 -10.86 13.04
C TRP A 26 9.25 -12.29 13.02
N VAL A 27 9.79 -13.13 12.13
CA VAL A 27 9.38 -14.52 11.93
C VAL A 27 10.64 -15.39 11.98
N SER A 28 10.69 -16.31 12.95
CA SER A 28 11.74 -17.33 13.06
C SER A 28 13.19 -16.80 12.97
N GLY A 29 13.48 -15.68 13.65
CA GLY A 29 14.84 -15.14 13.69
C GLY A 29 15.20 -14.17 12.56
N ALA A 30 14.26 -13.83 11.67
CA ALA A 30 14.47 -12.86 10.60
C ALA A 30 13.26 -11.92 10.44
N TRP A 31 13.51 -10.75 9.85
CA TRP A 31 12.44 -9.86 9.41
C TRP A 31 11.86 -10.37 8.09
N ALA A 32 10.56 -10.68 8.09
CA ALA A 32 9.80 -11.05 6.90
C ALA A 32 8.86 -9.90 6.51
N PHE A 33 8.80 -9.59 5.22
CA PHE A 33 7.86 -8.59 4.70
C PHE A 33 6.43 -9.14 4.75
N ASP A 34 5.55 -8.41 5.44
CA ASP A 34 4.12 -8.68 5.51
C ASP A 34 3.39 -8.00 4.36
N SER A 35 3.48 -8.64 3.20
CA SER A 35 2.79 -8.21 1.98
C SER A 35 1.28 -8.15 2.16
N ALA A 36 0.69 -8.99 3.02
CA ALA A 36 -0.75 -9.02 3.22
C ALA A 36 -1.26 -7.73 3.87
N THR A 37 -0.61 -7.28 4.94
CA THR A 37 -0.94 -6.01 5.60
C THR A 37 -0.65 -4.83 4.68
N PHE A 38 0.50 -4.84 3.99
CA PHE A 38 0.87 -3.78 3.04
C PHE A 38 -0.16 -3.61 1.92
N PHE A 39 -0.51 -4.70 1.21
CA PHE A 39 -1.50 -4.62 0.11
C PHE A 39 -2.92 -4.34 0.60
N SER A 40 -3.24 -4.68 1.86
CA SER A 40 -4.52 -4.30 2.47
C SER A 40 -4.62 -2.78 2.60
N GLU A 41 -3.60 -2.13 3.15
CA GLU A 41 -3.56 -0.67 3.31
C GLU A 41 -3.48 0.05 1.96
N LEU A 42 -2.69 -0.46 1.02
CA LEU A 42 -2.61 0.09 -0.33
C LEU A 42 -4.00 0.09 -1.02
N ARG A 43 -4.77 -1.00 -0.88
CA ARG A 43 -6.14 -1.08 -1.43
C ARG A 43 -7.09 -0.13 -0.71
N LEU A 44 -6.97 0.01 0.61
CA LEU A 44 -7.77 0.98 1.38
C LEU A 44 -7.54 2.41 0.88
N LEU A 45 -6.28 2.80 0.68
CA LEU A 45 -5.90 4.12 0.18
C LEU A 45 -6.32 4.36 -1.27
N ARG A 46 -6.34 3.31 -2.10
CA ARG A 46 -6.93 3.35 -3.44
C ARG A 46 -8.44 3.60 -3.35
N ASP A 47 -9.13 2.85 -2.51
CA ASP A 47 -10.59 2.92 -2.37
C ASP A 47 -11.03 4.30 -1.86
N GLN A 48 -10.26 4.90 -0.94
CA GLN A 48 -10.46 6.28 -0.52
C GLN A 48 -10.36 7.26 -1.71
N ARG A 49 -9.31 7.15 -2.53
CA ARG A 49 -9.14 8.05 -3.71
C ARG A 49 -10.21 7.83 -4.78
N LEU A 50 -10.71 6.61 -4.92
CA LEU A 50 -11.87 6.31 -5.75
C LEU A 50 -13.14 6.95 -5.16
N LEU A 51 -13.37 6.85 -3.86
CA LEU A 51 -14.53 7.49 -3.22
C LEU A 51 -14.50 9.02 -3.41
N GLU A 52 -13.35 9.65 -3.19
CA GLU A 52 -13.16 11.11 -3.36
C GLU A 52 -13.44 11.60 -4.80
N SER A 53 -13.26 10.73 -5.80
CA SER A 53 -13.46 11.04 -7.22
C SER A 53 -14.77 10.49 -7.77
N ASP A 54 -15.63 9.88 -6.95
CA ASP A 54 -16.81 9.17 -7.42
C ASP A 54 -17.84 10.11 -8.05
N TRP A 55 -18.01 11.29 -7.44
CA TRP A 55 -18.93 12.33 -7.92
C TRP A 55 -18.65 12.80 -9.35
N THR A 56 -17.43 12.61 -9.86
CA THR A 56 -17.04 13.01 -11.23
C THR A 56 -17.61 12.09 -12.30
N GLN A 57 -18.06 10.89 -11.92
CA GLN A 57 -18.54 9.85 -12.83
C GLN A 57 -20.04 9.95 -13.12
N PHE A 58 -20.79 10.68 -12.31
CA PHE A 58 -22.23 10.81 -12.50
C PHE A 58 -22.58 11.66 -13.73
N ALA A 59 -23.72 11.34 -14.35
CA ALA A 59 -24.23 12.06 -15.51
C ALA A 59 -24.57 13.52 -15.17
N ASP A 60 -25.07 13.78 -13.96
CA ASP A 60 -25.41 15.09 -13.40
C ASP A 60 -24.21 15.90 -12.88
N SER A 61 -23.00 15.30 -12.88
CA SER A 61 -21.79 15.99 -12.47
C SER A 61 -21.58 17.27 -13.31
N PRO A 62 -21.22 18.41 -12.67
CA PRO A 62 -21.06 19.71 -13.34
C PRO A 62 -19.87 19.78 -14.31
N LEU A 63 -19.09 18.71 -14.43
CA LEU A 63 -17.93 18.63 -15.30
C LEU A 63 -18.33 18.53 -16.78
N ASN A 64 -17.53 19.14 -17.65
CA ASN A 64 -17.65 18.92 -19.09
C ASN A 64 -17.15 17.51 -19.49
N VAL A 65 -17.48 17.10 -20.72
CA VAL A 65 -17.16 15.74 -21.23
C VAL A 65 -15.65 15.45 -21.20
N SER A 66 -14.81 16.44 -21.53
CA SER A 66 -13.35 16.26 -21.53
C SER A 66 -12.80 16.00 -20.13
N LEU A 67 -13.24 16.77 -19.12
CA LEU A 67 -12.85 16.55 -17.73
C LEU A 67 -13.37 15.21 -17.20
N LYS A 68 -14.62 14.82 -17.53
CA LYS A 68 -15.16 13.49 -17.15
C LYS A 68 -14.29 12.36 -17.71
N ALA A 69 -13.83 12.47 -18.95
CA ALA A 69 -12.93 11.49 -19.57
C ALA A 69 -11.57 11.43 -18.84
N GLN A 70 -10.99 12.56 -18.46
CA GLN A 70 -9.73 12.58 -17.69
C GLN A 70 -9.89 11.91 -16.31
N TRP A 71 -10.99 12.18 -15.61
CA TRP A 71 -11.30 11.52 -14.35
C TRP A 71 -11.54 10.02 -14.49
N ALA A 72 -12.16 9.57 -15.58
CA ALA A 72 -12.33 8.14 -15.88
C ALA A 72 -10.97 7.44 -16.11
N THR A 73 -10.05 8.09 -16.83
CA THR A 73 -8.67 7.61 -17.01
C THR A 73 -7.92 7.55 -15.68
N TYR A 74 -7.97 8.63 -14.89
CA TYR A 74 -7.38 8.68 -13.54
C TYR A 74 -7.88 7.54 -12.65
N ARG A 75 -9.19 7.27 -12.62
CA ARG A 75 -9.78 6.18 -11.84
C ARG A 75 -9.38 4.80 -12.35
N SER A 76 -9.12 4.65 -13.65
CA SER A 76 -8.60 3.41 -14.21
C SER A 76 -7.18 3.17 -13.70
N TYR A 77 -6.30 4.18 -13.78
CA TYR A 77 -4.95 4.08 -13.22
C TYR A 77 -4.92 3.86 -11.71
N LEU A 78 -5.86 4.44 -10.95
CA LEU A 78 -6.00 4.14 -9.52
C LEU A 78 -6.24 2.65 -9.27
N ARG A 79 -7.08 1.99 -10.09
CA ARG A 79 -7.36 0.56 -9.93
C ARG A 79 -6.15 -0.31 -10.23
N ASP A 80 -5.26 0.17 -11.09
CA ASP A 80 -4.01 -0.51 -11.44
C ASP A 80 -2.89 -0.31 -10.39
N VAL A 81 -3.03 0.64 -9.44
CA VAL A 81 -2.00 0.92 -8.41
C VAL A 81 -1.49 -0.34 -7.69
N PRO A 82 -2.33 -1.31 -7.26
CA PRO A 82 -1.84 -2.52 -6.59
C PRO A 82 -0.96 -3.41 -7.47
N SER A 83 -1.21 -3.47 -8.78
CA SER A 83 -0.41 -4.28 -9.70
C SER A 83 0.84 -3.53 -10.17
N THR A 84 0.76 -2.22 -10.38
CA THR A 84 1.91 -1.40 -10.79
C THR A 84 2.95 -1.21 -9.69
N ASN A 85 2.54 -1.33 -8.42
CA ASN A 85 3.43 -1.22 -7.26
C ASN A 85 3.70 -2.57 -6.57
N ALA A 86 3.70 -3.67 -7.34
CA ALA A 86 3.89 -5.02 -6.78
C ALA A 86 5.24 -5.23 -6.06
N SER A 87 6.26 -4.45 -6.42
CA SER A 87 7.60 -4.49 -5.82
C SER A 87 7.81 -3.50 -4.68
N ALA A 88 6.83 -2.64 -4.38
CA ALA A 88 6.95 -1.66 -3.31
C ALA A 88 6.90 -2.37 -1.95
N THR A 89 7.82 -2.00 -1.05
CA THR A 89 7.87 -2.51 0.33
C THR A 89 7.57 -1.43 1.37
N SER A 90 7.38 -0.18 0.93
CA SER A 90 7.01 0.97 1.75
C SER A 90 5.88 1.75 1.10
N MET A 91 5.06 2.40 1.93
CA MET A 91 3.90 3.17 1.44
C MET A 91 4.34 4.46 0.71
N GLU A 92 5.51 4.97 1.06
CA GLU A 92 6.16 6.13 0.45
C GLU A 92 6.66 5.84 -0.97
N ASP A 93 6.95 4.58 -1.30
CA ASP A 93 7.41 4.16 -2.63
C ASP A 93 6.25 3.97 -3.62
N VAL A 94 5.00 3.99 -3.13
CA VAL A 94 3.82 3.76 -3.96
C VAL A 94 3.56 4.97 -4.85
N VAL A 95 3.64 4.76 -6.16
CA VAL A 95 3.37 5.78 -7.16
C VAL A 95 1.86 5.88 -7.40
N TRP A 96 1.32 7.07 -7.15
CA TRP A 96 -0.09 7.41 -7.39
C TRP A 96 -0.26 8.23 -8.67
N PRO A 97 -1.34 8.02 -9.45
CA PRO A 97 -1.64 8.88 -10.59
C PRO A 97 -1.95 10.32 -10.14
N THR A 98 -1.68 11.29 -11.01
CA THR A 98 -1.99 12.70 -10.76
C THR A 98 -3.46 12.99 -11.02
N LYS A 99 -4.12 13.68 -10.09
CA LYS A 99 -5.51 14.13 -10.25
C LYS A 99 -5.59 15.16 -11.42
N PRO A 100 -6.63 15.10 -12.26
CA PRO A 100 -6.91 16.12 -13.27
C PRO A 100 -7.24 17.49 -12.68
#